data_AF-A0A3N5Z6Q6-F1
#
_entry.id   AF-A0A3N5Z6Q6-F1
#
_cell.length_a   1.000
_cell.length_b   1.000
_cell.length_c   1.000
_cell.angle_alpha   90.00
_cell.angle_beta   90.00
_cell.angle_gamma   90.00
#
_symmetry.space_group_name_H-M   'P 1'
#
loop_
_entity.id
_entity.type
_entity.pdbx_description
1 polymer ?
#
loop_
_entity_poly.entity_id
_entity_poly.type
_entity_poly.pdbx_seq_one_letter_code
_entity_poly.pdbx_strand_id
1 'polypeptide(L)'
;MPGTQQWYLAIGGHQVGPVSEEEVVGSIRTGSADGGTLVFTAGMTDWTPLKNVPQLAAHLPGAGPAAAPAPPAVPGRRAHEIDFKVYGNEMQFVEVFLDPGESAVAEAGSMMFMTSAVRMETVFGDGSGQQQSGIMGALLGAGKRLLTGESLFMTVFTNGAAGGVERVAFAAPYAGKILPLDLAKLGGTLICQKDSFLCAAKGVSIGIAFQKKIGVG
;
A
#
# COMPACT_ATOMS: atom_id res chain seq x y z
N MET A 1 -37.62 6.27 -23.50
CA MET A 1 -37.40 4.98 -22.80
C MET A 1 -35.90 4.87 -22.57
N PRO A 2 -35.37 5.17 -21.37
CA PRO A 2 -33.95 4.93 -21.11
C PRO A 2 -33.67 3.43 -21.23
N GLY A 3 -32.69 3.05 -22.05
CA GLY A 3 -32.37 1.65 -22.32
C GLY A 3 -31.82 0.97 -21.06
N THR A 4 -32.34 -0.21 -20.73
CA THR A 4 -31.83 -1.04 -19.64
C THR A 4 -30.37 -1.39 -19.91
N GLN A 5 -29.47 -1.07 -18.98
CA GLN A 5 -28.06 -1.40 -19.10
C GLN A 5 -27.88 -2.92 -19.13
N GLN A 6 -27.22 -3.43 -20.18
CA GLN A 6 -26.99 -4.85 -20.39
C GLN A 6 -25.60 -5.24 -19.88
N TRP A 7 -25.55 -6.38 -19.20
CA TRP A 7 -24.35 -6.95 -18.59
C TRP A 7 -24.05 -8.32 -19.16
N TYR A 8 -22.77 -8.67 -19.20
CA TYR A 8 -22.26 -9.99 -19.51
C TYR A 8 -21.36 -10.45 -18.37
N LEU A 9 -21.41 -11.73 -18.01
CA LEU A 9 -20.57 -12.35 -16.99
C LEU A 9 -19.74 -13.48 -17.57
N ALA A 10 -18.56 -13.73 -17.04
CA ALA A 10 -17.77 -14.93 -17.32
C ALA A 10 -17.91 -15.93 -16.16
N ILE A 11 -18.78 -16.93 -16.32
CA ILE A 11 -19.05 -17.97 -15.31
C ILE A 11 -18.52 -19.31 -15.85
N GLY A 12 -17.60 -19.94 -15.12
CA GLY A 12 -17.04 -21.24 -15.52
C GLY A 12 -16.31 -21.24 -16.88
N GLY A 13 -15.75 -20.10 -17.29
CA GLY A 13 -15.06 -19.94 -18.58
C GLY A 13 -15.98 -19.65 -19.77
N HIS A 14 -17.29 -19.52 -19.55
CA HIS A 14 -18.26 -19.19 -20.58
C HIS A 14 -18.87 -17.80 -20.34
N GLN A 15 -19.11 -17.07 -21.43
CA GLN A 15 -19.83 -15.80 -21.40
C GLN A 15 -21.34 -16.05 -21.25
N VAL A 16 -21.95 -15.40 -20.25
CA VAL A 16 -23.38 -15.44 -19.93
C VAL A 16 -23.92 -14.02 -20.09
N GLY A 17 -24.93 -13.81 -20.93
CA GLY A 17 -25.55 -12.51 -21.19
C GLY A 17 -26.13 -12.37 -22.61
N PRO A 18 -26.76 -11.23 -22.95
CA PRO A 18 -26.94 -10.06 -22.09
C PRO A 18 -27.95 -10.32 -20.97
N VAL A 19 -27.63 -9.90 -19.75
CA VAL A 19 -28.51 -9.91 -18.57
C VAL A 19 -28.66 -8.50 -18.00
N SER A 20 -29.70 -8.27 -17.23
CA SER A 20 -29.91 -7.06 -16.45
C SER A 20 -29.05 -7.03 -15.19
N GLU A 21 -28.86 -5.84 -14.62
CA GLU A 21 -28.17 -5.67 -13.33
C GLU A 21 -28.86 -6.47 -12.21
N GLU A 22 -30.19 -6.55 -12.19
CA GLU A 22 -30.94 -7.32 -11.20
C GLU A 22 -30.62 -8.83 -11.28
N GLU A 23 -30.44 -9.37 -12.48
CA GLU A 23 -30.05 -10.77 -12.71
C GLU A 23 -28.59 -11.04 -12.31
N VAL A 24 -27.70 -10.06 -12.49
CA VAL A 24 -26.33 -10.10 -11.96
C VAL A 24 -26.37 -10.19 -10.44
N VAL A 25 -27.16 -9.33 -9.78
CA VAL A 25 -27.33 -9.34 -8.32
C VAL A 25 -27.98 -10.64 -7.84
N GLY A 26 -28.94 -11.18 -8.59
CA GLY A 26 -29.50 -12.51 -8.35
C GLY A 26 -28.42 -13.59 -8.35
N SER A 27 -27.52 -13.56 -9.34
CA SER A 27 -26.41 -14.51 -9.47
C SER A 27 -25.41 -14.43 -8.31
N ILE A 28 -25.16 -13.23 -7.77
CA ILE A 28 -24.35 -13.04 -6.56
C ILE A 28 -25.04 -13.69 -5.35
N ARG A 29 -26.35 -13.47 -5.19
CA ARG A 29 -27.13 -14.01 -4.06
C ARG A 29 -27.24 -15.53 -4.09
N THR A 30 -27.30 -16.13 -5.29
CA THR A 30 -27.33 -17.59 -5.46
C THR A 30 -25.94 -18.23 -5.40
N GLY A 31 -24.87 -17.43 -5.30
CA GLY A 31 -23.48 -17.90 -5.28
C GLY A 31 -22.98 -18.39 -6.64
N SER A 32 -23.70 -18.09 -7.73
CA SER A 32 -23.29 -18.41 -9.10
C SER A 32 -22.30 -17.38 -9.67
N ALA A 33 -22.19 -16.22 -9.03
CA ALA A 33 -21.17 -15.20 -9.28
C ALA A 33 -20.56 -14.73 -7.94
N ASP A 34 -19.27 -14.42 -7.96
CA ASP A 34 -18.48 -13.98 -6.82
C ASP A 34 -17.62 -12.76 -7.17
N GLY A 35 -16.81 -12.27 -6.22
CA GLY A 35 -15.97 -11.09 -6.45
C GLY A 35 -14.91 -11.25 -7.54
N GLY A 36 -14.56 -12.49 -7.91
CA GLY A 36 -13.62 -12.79 -9.00
C GLY A 36 -14.29 -12.93 -10.37
N THR A 37 -15.62 -13.04 -10.42
CA THR A 37 -16.38 -13.19 -11.65
C THR A 37 -16.17 -11.97 -12.54
N LEU A 38 -15.72 -12.16 -13.78
CA LEU A 38 -15.50 -11.06 -14.72
C LEU A 38 -16.85 -10.59 -15.27
N VAL A 39 -17.05 -9.28 -15.31
CA VAL A 39 -18.25 -8.65 -15.84
C VAL A 39 -17.89 -7.61 -16.91
N PHE A 40 -18.80 -7.40 -17.84
CA PHE A 40 -18.66 -6.42 -18.92
C PHE A 40 -20.01 -5.78 -19.23
N THR A 41 -20.00 -4.47 -19.50
CA THR A 41 -21.18 -3.72 -19.95
C THR A 41 -20.76 -2.69 -21.01
N ALA A 42 -21.73 -2.20 -21.79
CA ALA A 42 -21.48 -1.17 -22.78
C ALA A 42 -20.90 0.09 -22.11
N GLY A 43 -19.71 0.52 -22.56
CA GLY A 43 -18.97 1.65 -21.97
C GLY A 43 -17.77 1.23 -21.12
N MET A 44 -17.60 -0.07 -20.83
CA MET A 44 -16.35 -0.60 -20.29
C MET A 44 -15.34 -0.87 -21.41
N THR A 45 -14.06 -0.59 -21.13
CA THR A 45 -12.96 -0.88 -22.05
C THR A 45 -12.57 -2.35 -22.01
N ASP A 46 -12.68 -2.99 -20.84
CA ASP A 46 -12.23 -4.36 -20.60
C ASP A 46 -13.18 -5.12 -19.66
N TRP A 47 -13.10 -6.45 -19.70
CA TRP A 47 -13.73 -7.33 -18.71
C TRP A 47 -13.14 -7.05 -17.32
N THR A 48 -14.01 -6.63 -16.41
CA THR A 48 -13.61 -6.15 -15.09
C THR A 48 -14.12 -7.10 -14.01
N PRO A 49 -13.32 -7.48 -12.99
CA PRO A 49 -13.83 -8.27 -11.87
C PRO A 49 -15.01 -7.60 -11.18
N LEU A 50 -16.04 -8.37 -10.81
CA LEU A 50 -17.27 -7.88 -10.18
C LEU A 50 -16.99 -7.02 -8.94
N LYS A 51 -15.99 -7.40 -8.13
CA LYS A 51 -15.57 -6.63 -6.95
C LYS A 51 -15.05 -5.22 -7.26
N ASN A 52 -14.60 -4.96 -8.49
CA ASN A 52 -14.09 -3.67 -8.93
C ASN A 52 -15.17 -2.79 -9.59
N VAL A 53 -16.41 -3.29 -9.68
CA VAL A 53 -17.56 -2.54 -10.19
C VAL A 53 -18.38 -2.06 -8.98
N PRO A 54 -18.33 -0.76 -8.61
CA PRO A 54 -18.87 -0.30 -7.32
C PRO A 54 -20.35 -0.66 -7.08
N GLN A 55 -21.17 -0.61 -8.12
CA GLN A 55 -22.61 -0.92 -8.06
C GLN A 55 -22.86 -2.40 -7.73
N LEU A 56 -22.05 -3.31 -8.28
CA LEU A 56 -22.18 -4.75 -8.07
C LEU A 56 -21.43 -5.22 -6.80
N ALA A 57 -20.30 -4.59 -6.49
CA ALA A 57 -19.49 -4.89 -5.31
C ALA A 57 -20.28 -4.71 -3.99
N ALA A 58 -21.23 -3.77 -3.96
CA ALA A 58 -22.12 -3.54 -2.83
C ALA A 58 -23.02 -4.75 -2.49
N HIS A 59 -23.19 -5.69 -3.42
CA HIS A 59 -24.04 -6.88 -3.26
C HIS A 59 -23.27 -8.15 -2.88
N LEU A 60 -21.94 -8.09 -2.74
CA LEU A 60 -21.12 -9.24 -2.37
C LEU A 60 -21.31 -9.64 -0.88
N PRO A 61 -21.47 -10.94 -0.58
CA PRO A 61 -21.57 -11.41 0.81
C PRO A 61 -20.22 -11.22 1.53
N GLY A 62 -20.26 -10.68 2.76
CA GLY A 62 -19.05 -10.43 3.57
C GLY A 62 -18.45 -9.03 3.42
N ALA A 63 -19.10 -8.13 2.66
CA ALA A 63 -18.84 -6.69 2.74
C ALA A 63 -19.28 -6.16 4.12
N GLY A 64 -18.39 -6.30 5.12
CA GLY A 64 -18.46 -5.50 6.35
C GLY A 64 -18.43 -4.01 6.00
N PRO A 65 -18.68 -3.10 6.97
CA PRO A 65 -18.71 -1.67 6.70
C PRO A 65 -17.44 -1.28 5.94
N ALA A 66 -17.63 -0.78 4.72
CA ALA A 66 -16.57 -0.37 3.83
C ALA A 66 -15.59 0.49 4.62
N ALA A 67 -14.30 0.11 4.59
CA ALA A 67 -13.25 1.09 4.79
C ALA A 67 -13.59 2.28 3.88
N ALA A 68 -13.71 3.47 4.46
CA ALA A 68 -14.11 4.66 3.75
C ALA A 68 -13.33 4.77 2.43
N PRO A 69 -13.94 5.23 1.32
CA PRO A 69 -13.23 5.39 0.06
C PRO A 69 -11.97 6.22 0.35
N ALA A 70 -10.80 5.67 0.02
CA ALA A 70 -9.55 6.39 0.08
C ALA A 70 -9.77 7.75 -0.62
N PRO A 71 -9.38 8.88 0.00
CA PRO A 71 -9.54 10.18 -0.62
C PRO A 71 -8.85 10.15 -2.01
N PRO A 72 -9.40 10.85 -3.03
CA PRO A 72 -8.83 10.81 -4.37
C PRO A 72 -7.34 11.14 -4.31
N ALA A 73 -6.51 10.27 -4.90
CA ALA A 73 -5.07 10.44 -4.98
C ALA A 73 -4.76 11.84 -5.51
N VAL A 74 -4.16 12.68 -4.67
CA VAL A 74 -3.76 14.04 -5.04
C VAL A 74 -2.73 13.91 -6.16
N PRO A 75 -2.95 14.48 -7.36
CA PRO A 75 -1.99 14.41 -8.45
C PRO A 75 -0.61 14.90 -7.99
N GLY A 76 0.40 14.03 -8.05
CA GLY A 76 1.77 14.33 -7.61
C GLY A 76 2.25 13.59 -6.36
N ARG A 77 1.41 12.77 -5.71
CA ARG A 77 1.87 11.88 -4.63
C ARG A 77 2.67 10.71 -5.24
N ARG A 78 3.98 10.68 -4.96
CA ARG A 78 4.91 9.62 -5.43
C ARG A 78 4.93 8.38 -4.55
N ALA A 79 4.38 8.49 -3.33
CA ALA A 79 4.36 7.41 -2.36
C ALA A 79 3.06 6.61 -2.45
N HIS A 80 3.14 5.32 -2.15
CA HIS A 80 1.97 4.43 -2.11
C HIS A 80 0.97 4.90 -1.04
N GLU A 81 -0.32 4.65 -1.26
CA GLU A 81 -1.38 4.96 -0.29
C GLU A 81 -1.67 3.72 0.53
N ILE A 82 -0.94 3.56 1.64
CA ILE A 82 -1.09 2.39 2.50
C ILE A 82 -2.11 2.63 3.60
N ASP A 83 -2.96 1.63 3.84
CA ASP A 83 -3.85 1.60 4.99
C ASP A 83 -3.11 1.08 6.22
N PHE A 84 -3.50 1.54 7.42
CA PHE A 84 -2.90 1.08 8.67
C PHE A 84 -3.85 1.13 9.85
N LYS A 85 -3.52 0.37 10.89
CA LYS A 85 -4.18 0.40 12.19
C LYS A 85 -3.17 0.32 13.32
N VAL A 86 -3.28 1.24 14.28
CA VAL A 86 -2.47 1.23 15.51
C VAL A 86 -3.22 0.45 16.58
N TYR A 87 -2.51 -0.47 17.22
CA TYR A 87 -3.01 -1.30 18.32
C TYR A 87 -2.25 -0.98 19.61
N GLY A 88 -2.85 -1.33 20.74
CA GLY A 88 -2.28 -1.12 22.06
C GLY A 88 -2.52 0.29 22.61
N ASN A 89 -2.38 0.42 23.93
CA ASN A 89 -2.47 1.70 24.62
C ASN A 89 -1.08 2.17 25.04
N GLU A 90 -0.46 1.55 26.03
CA GLU A 90 0.84 1.98 26.58
C GLU A 90 2.03 1.49 25.71
N MET A 91 1.90 0.30 25.14
CA MET A 91 2.84 -0.27 24.19
C MET A 91 2.11 -0.48 22.87
N GLN A 92 2.45 0.35 21.88
CA GLN A 92 1.76 0.35 20.60
C GLN A 92 2.55 -0.36 19.50
N PHE A 93 1.81 -0.99 18.60
CA PHE A 93 2.32 -1.45 17.32
C PHE A 93 1.37 -1.04 16.20
N VAL A 94 1.89 -0.93 14.98
CA VAL A 94 1.11 -0.58 13.80
C VAL A 94 1.07 -1.77 12.86
N GLU A 95 -0.11 -2.14 12.39
CA GLU A 95 -0.32 -3.08 11.30
C GLU A 95 -0.61 -2.28 10.04
N VAL A 96 0.18 -2.51 8.99
CA VAL A 96 0.04 -1.92 7.67
C VAL A 96 -0.57 -2.95 6.74
N PHE A 97 -1.57 -2.53 6.00
CA PHE A 97 -2.29 -3.31 5.00
C PHE A 97 -1.75 -2.91 3.63
N LEU A 98 -1.30 -3.91 2.87
CA LEU A 98 -0.67 -3.71 1.57
C LEU A 98 -1.52 -4.40 0.50
N ASP A 99 -1.99 -3.63 -0.48
CA ASP A 99 -2.55 -4.19 -1.71
C ASP A 99 -1.47 -4.90 -2.55
N PRO A 100 -1.84 -5.77 -3.51
CA PRO A 100 -0.89 -6.44 -4.38
C PRO A 100 0.08 -5.46 -5.05
N GLY A 101 1.39 -5.66 -4.85
CA GLY A 101 2.44 -4.79 -5.38
C GLY A 101 2.76 -3.55 -4.53
N GLU A 102 1.98 -3.28 -3.47
CA GLU A 102 2.31 -2.20 -2.55
C GLU A 102 3.46 -2.55 -1.62
N SER A 103 4.11 -1.52 -1.10
CA SER A 103 5.24 -1.68 -0.20
C SER A 103 5.27 -0.65 0.91
N ALA A 104 5.75 -1.08 2.07
CA ALA A 104 6.17 -0.24 3.18
C ALA A 104 7.69 -0.32 3.37
N VAL A 105 8.29 0.73 3.93
CA VAL A 105 9.70 0.78 4.34
C VAL A 105 9.78 0.98 5.85
N ALA A 106 10.68 0.25 6.51
CA ALA A 106 10.89 0.38 7.95
C ALA A 106 12.35 0.15 8.33
N GLU A 107 12.75 0.61 9.52
CA GLU A 107 14.08 0.34 10.07
C GLU A 107 14.26 -1.17 10.33
N ALA A 108 15.47 -1.68 10.12
CA ALA A 108 15.81 -3.06 10.45
C ALA A 108 15.53 -3.34 11.95
N GLY A 109 14.84 -4.45 12.22
CA GLY A 109 14.52 -4.87 13.60
C GLY A 109 13.24 -4.29 14.18
N SER A 110 12.54 -3.39 13.48
CA SER A 110 11.23 -2.87 13.91
C SER A 110 10.05 -3.79 13.57
N MET A 111 10.25 -4.79 12.71
CA MET A 111 9.20 -5.71 12.28
C MET A 111 8.83 -6.70 13.41
N MET A 112 7.53 -6.83 13.66
CA MET A 112 6.97 -7.78 14.62
C MET A 112 6.50 -9.07 13.95
N PHE A 113 5.65 -8.94 12.93
CA PHE A 113 5.16 -10.07 12.14
C PHE A 113 4.83 -9.60 10.72
N MET A 114 4.73 -10.56 9.80
CA MET A 114 4.21 -10.35 8.46
C MET A 114 3.45 -11.59 8.00
N THR A 115 2.51 -11.41 7.07
CA THR A 115 1.85 -12.52 6.39
C THR A 115 2.78 -13.14 5.33
N SER A 116 2.48 -14.38 4.93
CA SER A 116 3.42 -15.24 4.19
C SER A 116 3.78 -14.74 2.79
N ALA A 117 2.92 -13.94 2.15
CA ALA A 117 3.20 -13.42 0.82
C ALA A 117 3.96 -12.08 0.81
N VAL A 118 4.24 -11.51 1.99
CA VAL A 118 5.09 -10.32 2.11
C VAL A 118 6.54 -10.73 1.92
N ARG A 119 7.22 -10.08 0.96
CA ARG A 119 8.65 -10.25 0.70
C ARG A 119 9.43 -9.10 1.32
N MET A 120 10.56 -9.43 1.93
CA MET A 120 11.48 -8.47 2.54
C MET A 120 12.71 -8.29 1.66
N GLU A 121 13.10 -7.05 1.42
CA GLU A 121 14.33 -6.68 0.75
C GLU A 121 15.07 -5.61 1.55
N THR A 122 16.29 -5.89 1.99
CA THR A 122 17.12 -4.90 2.67
C THR A 122 17.81 -4.02 1.62
N VAL A 123 17.54 -2.73 1.67
CA VAL A 123 18.11 -1.73 0.76
C VAL A 123 19.05 -0.80 1.51
N PHE A 124 20.12 -0.38 0.82
CA PHE A 124 21.03 0.64 1.31
C PHE A 124 20.49 2.02 0.92
N GLY A 125 20.11 2.85 1.90
CA GLY A 125 19.39 4.11 1.68
C GLY A 125 17.88 3.99 1.89
N ASP A 126 17.09 4.81 1.20
CA ASP A 126 15.64 5.01 1.43
C ASP A 126 14.71 4.26 0.48
N GLY A 127 15.25 3.53 -0.50
CA GLY A 127 14.46 2.75 -1.47
C GLY A 127 13.51 3.60 -2.34
N SER A 128 13.67 4.92 -2.38
CA SER A 128 12.76 5.86 -3.08
C SER A 128 13.09 6.06 -4.57
N GLY A 129 14.24 5.56 -5.04
CA GLY A 129 14.69 5.68 -6.42
C GLY A 129 14.22 4.54 -7.33
N GLN A 130 13.84 4.87 -8.58
CA GLN A 130 13.75 3.89 -9.65
C GLN A 130 15.11 3.23 -9.87
N GLN A 131 15.11 1.91 -9.99
CA GLN A 131 16.29 1.08 -10.23
C GLN A 131 16.85 1.35 -11.63
N GLN A 132 17.58 2.46 -11.80
CA GLN A 132 18.27 2.81 -13.03
C GLN A 132 19.77 2.49 -12.88
N SER A 133 20.14 1.35 -13.44
CA SER A 133 21.41 1.04 -14.12
C SER A 133 22.75 1.22 -13.36
N GLY A 134 23.43 0.09 -13.12
CA GLY A 134 24.89 0.02 -13.09
C GLY A 134 25.53 -0.18 -11.72
N ILE A 135 26.33 -1.25 -11.61
CA ILE A 135 27.19 -1.58 -10.46
C ILE A 135 28.15 -0.41 -10.14
N MET A 136 28.52 0.39 -11.15
CA MET A 136 29.41 1.54 -11.02
C MET A 136 28.73 2.81 -10.49
N GLY A 137 27.41 2.96 -10.67
CA GLY A 137 26.61 4.07 -10.13
C GLY A 137 26.22 3.87 -8.66
N ALA A 138 25.93 2.63 -8.28
CA ALA A 138 25.63 2.24 -6.90
C ALA A 138 26.84 2.47 -5.96
N LEU A 139 28.07 2.18 -6.42
CA LEU A 139 29.31 2.38 -5.66
C LEU A 139 29.69 3.85 -5.48
N LEU A 140 29.49 4.70 -6.50
CA LEU A 140 29.74 6.15 -6.39
C LEU A 140 28.72 6.87 -5.50
N GLY A 141 27.45 6.41 -5.49
CA GLY A 141 26.41 6.89 -4.58
C GLY A 141 26.60 6.42 -3.13
N ALA A 142 27.07 5.19 -2.93
CA ALA A 142 27.41 4.65 -1.61
C ALA A 142 28.66 5.32 -1.00
N GLY A 143 29.67 5.64 -1.83
CA GLY A 143 30.93 6.26 -1.38
C GLY A 143 30.77 7.67 -0.80
N LYS A 144 29.84 8.49 -1.33
CA LYS A 144 29.54 9.82 -0.75
C LYS A 144 28.77 9.75 0.58
N ARG A 145 28.04 8.66 0.83
CA ARG A 145 27.20 8.46 2.03
C ARG A 145 27.95 7.78 3.19
N LEU A 146 28.99 7.00 2.91
CA LEU A 146 29.90 6.50 3.95
C LEU A 146 30.70 7.63 4.63
N LEU A 147 30.90 8.76 3.95
CA LEU A 147 31.63 9.92 4.47
C LEU A 147 30.86 10.73 5.53
N THR A 148 29.54 10.51 5.69
CA THR A 148 28.71 11.18 6.70
C THR A 148 28.56 10.39 8.01
N GLY A 149 29.14 9.19 8.11
CA GLY A 149 29.30 8.46 9.38
C GLY A 149 28.06 7.72 9.91
N GLU A 150 26.88 7.87 9.32
CA GLU A 150 25.67 7.11 9.68
C GLU A 150 25.11 6.35 8.47
N SER A 151 25.17 5.02 8.53
CA SER A 151 24.55 4.16 7.53
C SER A 151 23.05 4.02 7.79
N LEU A 152 22.21 4.35 6.81
CA LEU A 152 20.76 4.10 6.87
C LEU A 152 20.48 2.79 6.12
N PHE A 153 20.19 1.72 6.87
CA PHE A 153 19.70 0.47 6.31
C PHE A 153 18.20 0.40 6.50
N MET A 154 17.47 0.24 5.41
CA MET A 154 16.01 0.15 5.41
C MET A 154 15.60 -1.21 4.89
N THR A 155 14.51 -1.75 5.41
CA THR A 155 13.89 -2.95 4.86
C THR A 155 12.61 -2.55 4.14
N VAL A 156 12.48 -2.98 2.89
CA VAL A 156 11.28 -2.83 2.07
C VAL A 156 10.45 -4.10 2.21
N PHE A 157 9.18 -3.94 2.57
CA PHE A 157 8.20 -5.00 2.72
C PHE A 157 7.20 -4.87 1.59
N THR A 158 7.11 -5.85 0.71
CA THR A 158 6.25 -5.78 -0.49
C THR A 158 5.26 -6.92 -0.50
N ASN A 159 3.98 -6.62 -0.76
CA ASN A 159 2.99 -7.66 -1.04
C ASN A 159 3.29 -8.28 -2.41
N GLY A 160 3.80 -9.52 -2.41
CA GLY A 160 4.11 -10.27 -3.61
C GLY A 160 3.00 -11.23 -4.06
N ALA A 161 1.83 -11.21 -3.42
CA ALA A 161 0.69 -12.03 -3.80
C ALA A 161 0.10 -11.55 -5.13
N ALA A 162 -0.46 -12.49 -5.91
CA ALA A 162 -1.19 -12.17 -7.14
C ALA A 162 -2.53 -11.45 -6.87
N GLY A 163 -3.02 -11.51 -5.63
CA GLY A 163 -4.26 -10.88 -5.19
C GLY A 163 -4.43 -10.97 -3.68
N GLY A 164 -5.28 -10.10 -3.13
CA GLY A 164 -5.56 -10.04 -1.70
C GLY A 164 -4.67 -9.05 -0.95
N VAL A 165 -5.15 -8.62 0.21
CA VAL A 165 -4.46 -7.69 1.10
C VAL A 165 -3.58 -8.48 2.06
N GLU A 166 -2.30 -8.15 2.07
CA GLU A 166 -1.31 -8.72 2.98
C GLU A 166 -1.01 -7.74 4.12
N ARG A 167 -0.40 -8.22 5.20
CA ARG A 167 -0.19 -7.42 6.42
C ARG A 167 1.24 -7.52 6.89
N VAL A 168 1.79 -6.38 7.30
CA VAL A 168 3.07 -6.29 8.00
C VAL A 168 2.90 -5.40 9.22
N ALA A 169 3.44 -5.83 10.36
CA ALA A 169 3.36 -5.10 11.60
C ALA A 169 4.72 -4.63 12.09
N PHE A 170 4.76 -3.40 12.61
CA PHE A 170 5.94 -2.75 13.14
C PHE A 170 5.71 -2.26 14.57
N ALA A 171 6.73 -2.38 15.42
CA ALA A 171 6.77 -1.74 16.73
C ALA A 171 8.15 -1.17 17.01
N ALA A 172 8.16 -0.13 17.83
CA ALA A 172 9.37 0.40 18.39
C ALA A 172 9.87 -0.52 19.54
N PRO A 173 11.19 -0.60 19.78
CA PRO A 173 11.77 -1.42 20.86
C PRO A 173 11.62 -0.79 22.26
N TYR A 174 10.79 0.25 22.40
CA TYR A 174 10.54 0.97 23.64
C TYR A 174 9.06 1.30 23.78
N ALA A 175 8.58 1.40 25.03
CA ALA A 175 7.21 1.79 25.32
C ALA A 175 6.94 3.21 24.83
N GLY A 176 5.80 3.41 24.17
CA GLY A 176 5.50 4.68 23.53
C GLY A 176 4.24 4.65 22.68
N LYS A 177 3.95 5.81 22.09
CA LYS A 177 2.83 6.03 21.19
C LYS A 177 3.31 6.14 19.75
N ILE A 178 2.55 5.58 18.82
CA ILE A 178 2.79 5.71 17.39
C ILE A 178 1.98 6.89 16.87
N LEU A 179 2.66 7.83 16.21
CA LEU A 179 2.05 9.03 15.64
C LEU A 179 2.02 8.91 14.11
N PRO A 180 0.84 8.73 13.48
CA PRO A 180 0.74 8.75 12.03
C PRO A 180 0.83 10.17 11.50
N LEU A 181 1.73 10.40 10.54
CA LEU A 181 2.03 11.73 10.01
C LEU A 181 1.88 11.74 8.49
N ASP A 182 0.91 12.51 8.00
CA ASP A 182 0.68 12.72 6.57
C ASP A 182 1.58 13.85 6.06
N LEU A 183 2.64 13.49 5.34
CA LEU A 183 3.59 14.46 4.80
C LEU A 183 2.93 15.50 3.90
N ALA A 184 1.85 15.16 3.17
CA ALA A 184 1.17 16.12 2.31
C ALA A 184 0.55 17.27 3.13
N LYS A 185 0.06 16.97 4.34
CA LYS A 185 -0.48 17.96 5.28
C LYS A 185 0.60 18.73 6.04
N LEU A 186 1.82 18.22 6.07
CA LEU A 186 2.98 18.81 6.77
C LEU A 186 3.92 19.60 5.84
N GLY A 187 3.48 19.94 4.62
CA GLY A 187 4.32 20.66 3.66
C GLY A 187 5.35 19.80 2.94
N GLY A 188 5.17 18.48 2.95
CA GLY A 188 5.94 17.50 2.17
C GLY A 188 7.23 17.02 2.83
N THR A 189 7.61 17.51 4.00
CA THR A 189 8.86 17.13 4.68
C THR A 189 8.71 17.20 6.19
N LEU A 190 9.27 16.20 6.88
CA LEU A 190 9.35 16.15 8.34
C LEU A 190 10.79 15.86 8.74
N ILE A 191 11.30 16.61 9.71
CA ILE A 191 12.57 16.32 10.37
C ILE A 191 12.23 15.72 11.74
N CYS A 192 12.76 14.54 12.03
CA CYS A 192 12.63 13.86 13.30
C CYS A 192 13.99 13.38 13.81
N GLN A 193 14.08 13.03 15.11
CA GLN A 193 15.24 12.28 15.60
C GLN A 193 15.29 10.94 14.86
N LYS A 194 16.50 10.48 14.54
CA LYS A 194 16.77 9.18 13.90
C LYS A 194 15.93 8.06 14.50
N ASP A 195 16.00 7.88 15.81
CA ASP A 195 15.32 6.79 16.51
C ASP A 195 13.81 7.01 16.67
N SER A 196 13.23 8.11 16.18
CA SER A 196 11.77 8.32 16.23
C SER A 196 11.05 7.80 14.98
N PHE A 197 11.81 7.45 13.93
CA PHE A 197 11.22 6.89 12.71
C PHE A 197 10.87 5.41 12.91
N LEU A 198 9.67 4.99 12.51
CA LEU A 198 9.22 3.60 12.59
C LEU A 198 9.08 2.97 11.20
N CYS A 199 8.12 3.47 10.41
CA CYS A 199 7.86 3.02 9.05
C CYS A 199 7.24 4.13 8.19
N ALA A 200 7.27 3.94 6.87
CA ALA A 200 6.64 4.82 5.89
C ALA A 200 6.16 4.05 4.66
N ALA A 201 5.29 4.65 3.85
CA ALA A 201 4.96 4.13 2.54
C ALA A 201 6.16 4.21 1.59
N LYS A 202 6.33 3.22 0.71
CA LYS A 202 7.35 3.27 -0.34
C LYS A 202 7.11 4.49 -1.23
N GLY A 203 8.18 5.23 -1.50
CA GLY A 203 8.17 6.51 -2.22
C GLY A 203 8.32 7.74 -1.32
N VAL A 204 8.26 7.58 0.01
CA VAL A 204 8.80 8.57 0.95
C VAL A 204 10.32 8.54 0.89
N SER A 205 10.94 9.71 0.69
CA SER A 205 12.41 9.82 0.73
C SER A 205 12.89 10.05 2.15
N ILE A 206 13.90 9.29 2.56
CA ILE A 206 14.45 9.31 3.91
C ILE A 206 15.93 9.69 3.82
N GLY A 207 16.33 10.70 4.57
CA GLY A 207 17.69 11.21 4.51
C GLY A 207 18.10 11.91 5.79
N ILE A 208 19.40 12.16 5.92
CA ILE A 208 19.98 12.87 7.06
C ILE A 208 19.77 14.36 6.84
N ALA A 209 19.04 15.01 7.74
CA ALA A 209 18.95 16.47 7.79
C ALA A 209 20.21 17.03 8.45
N PHE A 210 20.92 17.95 7.78
CA PHE A 210 22.13 18.56 8.34
C PHE A 210 21.78 19.51 9.48
N GLN A 211 22.15 19.13 10.71
CA GLN A 211 22.06 20.01 11.86
C GLN A 211 23.39 20.75 12.03
N LYS A 212 23.40 22.06 11.72
CA LYS A 212 24.59 22.91 11.90
C LYS A 212 24.88 23.02 13.41
N LYS A 213 25.83 22.24 13.92
CA LYS A 213 26.38 22.45 15.26
C LYS A 213 27.10 23.80 15.24
N ILE A 214 26.48 24.85 15.75
CA ILE A 214 27.18 26.07 16.12
C ILE A 214 27.99 25.70 17.36
N GLY A 215 29.25 25.32 17.15
CA GLY A 215 30.20 25.09 18.22
C GLY A 215 30.39 26.40 18.99
N VAL A 216 30.06 26.38 20.28
CA VAL A 216 30.66 27.31 21.22
C VAL A 216 32.12 26.90 21.35
N GLY A 217 33.00 27.78 20.89
CA GLY A 217 34.43 27.72 21.23
C GLY A 217 34.65 27.94 22.72
#